data_AF-A0A428ULA1-F1
#
_entry.id   AF-A0A428ULA1-F1
#
_cell.length_a   1.000
_cell.length_b   1.000
_cell.length_c   1.000
_cell.angle_alpha   90.00
_cell.angle_beta   90.00
_cell.angle_gamma   90.00
#
_symmetry.space_group_name_H-M   'P 1'
#
loop_
_entity.id
_entity.type
_entity.pdbx_description
1 polymer ?
#
loop_
_entity_poly.entity_id
_entity_poly.type
_entity_poly.pdbx_seq_one_letter_code
_entity_poly.pdbx_strand_id
1 'polypeptide(L)'
;MPKILAYREKVVQCLIQAQFAKGGPDIMETLVHYIVIENNLNKDSNVRVWLLMGNIVQIAIRMGYHRDPQHFKSLSPYQGEMRRRMWAMVYSLDTGFATQMGLPSSIKHSLSDTRPPRNLQNHDFDASSTELPPARSIDELTSSTVIIAKFHIAVCMGVVSDMVSSPHALTRDDIMALNTKLDTTYSSLPGPCQFRPMSESLLDPPSVRINFYMHYQRARILVNWKSLGTSKDPADSDQSWSIVIEAALEILQLQHLMAEESEVSDASRPTGIPDSCFMNNGYFLAASVACFLIQRRRDKLLPQQLAEVRNLLEKSLDIWSRTNDFSREASKVVMALRVVLGKPEEYRTQTSEVTDTFGNSENPFSSFTSFFDELPLMMVDTDTTIFPSLMDYWPQGDQSM
;
A
#
# COMPACT_ATOMS: atom_id res chain seq x y z
N MET A 1 13.59 -7.52 21.29
CA MET A 1 14.28 -6.97 20.10
C MET A 1 15.62 -7.69 19.77
N PRO A 2 16.55 -7.96 20.71
CA PRO A 2 17.89 -8.51 20.38
C PRO A 2 17.89 -9.86 19.63
N LYS A 3 16.99 -10.78 20.01
CA LYS A 3 16.86 -12.09 19.36
C LYS A 3 16.43 -11.99 17.88
N ILE A 4 15.53 -11.07 17.55
CA ILE A 4 15.04 -10.87 16.17
C ILE A 4 16.18 -10.40 15.26
N LEU A 5 16.99 -9.45 15.73
CA LEU A 5 18.14 -8.95 14.99
C LEU A 5 19.20 -10.04 14.77
N ALA A 6 19.42 -10.89 15.78
CA ALA A 6 20.32 -12.04 15.63
C ALA A 6 19.82 -13.04 14.58
N TYR A 7 18.52 -13.40 14.58
CA TYR A 7 17.95 -14.27 13.55
C TYR A 7 18.01 -13.65 12.17
N ARG A 8 17.70 -12.35 12.04
CA ARG A 8 17.84 -11.58 10.79
C ARG A 8 19.27 -11.69 10.25
N GLU A 9 20.27 -11.48 11.08
CA GLU A 9 21.68 -11.59 10.67
C GLU A 9 22.03 -13.01 10.19
N LYS A 10 21.53 -14.05 10.88
CA LYS A 10 21.73 -15.44 10.48
C LYS A 10 21.10 -15.79 9.14
N VAL A 11 19.90 -15.26 8.85
CA VAL A 11 19.27 -15.41 7.52
C VAL A 11 20.17 -14.85 6.42
N VAL A 12 20.76 -13.67 6.62
CA VAL A 12 21.68 -13.06 5.64
C VAL A 12 22.94 -13.90 5.46
N GLN A 13 23.55 -14.38 6.56
CA GLN A 13 24.73 -15.25 6.50
C GLN A 13 24.45 -16.53 5.69
N CYS A 14 23.30 -17.18 5.92
CA CYS A 14 22.88 -18.36 5.16
C CYS A 14 22.68 -18.06 3.67
N LEU A 15 22.02 -16.94 3.33
CA LEU A 15 21.82 -16.54 1.93
C LEU A 15 23.15 -16.32 1.20
N ILE A 16 24.11 -15.64 1.84
CA ILE A 16 25.44 -15.40 1.28
C ILE A 16 26.18 -16.72 1.07
N GLN A 17 26.20 -17.59 2.07
CA GLN A 17 26.85 -18.91 1.98
C GLN A 17 26.24 -19.79 0.89
N ALA A 18 24.91 -19.74 0.74
CA ALA A 18 24.18 -20.47 -0.30
C ALA A 18 24.32 -19.83 -1.70
N GLN A 19 25.04 -18.70 -1.82
CA GLN A 19 25.23 -17.96 -3.07
C GLN A 19 23.88 -17.64 -3.72
N PHE A 20 22.94 -17.09 -2.94
CA PHE A 20 21.52 -16.90 -3.28
C PHE A 20 21.23 -16.39 -4.70
N ALA A 21 22.11 -15.53 -5.26
CA ALA A 21 21.98 -15.04 -6.62
C ALA A 21 21.98 -16.15 -7.70
N LYS A 22 22.61 -17.31 -7.43
CA LYS A 22 22.62 -18.48 -8.32
C LYS A 22 21.30 -19.26 -8.31
N GLY A 23 20.41 -18.97 -7.36
CA GLY A 23 19.21 -19.77 -7.09
C GLY A 23 19.55 -21.10 -6.40
N GLY A 24 18.52 -21.89 -6.13
CA GLY A 24 18.64 -23.19 -5.46
C GLY A 24 17.37 -23.54 -4.68
N PRO A 25 17.34 -24.70 -4.01
CA PRO A 25 16.27 -25.05 -3.08
C PRO A 25 16.12 -23.99 -2.00
N ASP A 26 14.89 -23.66 -1.63
CA ASP A 26 14.51 -22.80 -0.50
C ASP A 26 15.03 -21.34 -0.52
N ILE A 27 15.76 -20.95 -1.57
CA ILE A 27 16.32 -19.59 -1.72
C ILE A 27 15.19 -18.55 -1.78
N MET A 28 14.14 -18.81 -2.57
CA MET A 28 13.05 -17.85 -2.73
C MET A 28 12.24 -17.71 -1.45
N GLU A 29 11.94 -18.82 -0.80
CA GLU A 29 11.31 -18.90 0.50
C GLU A 29 12.10 -18.06 1.50
N THR A 30 13.41 -18.28 1.59
CA THR A 30 14.29 -17.56 2.52
C THR A 30 14.35 -16.06 2.22
N LEU A 31 14.46 -15.67 0.94
CA LEU A 31 14.46 -14.26 0.51
C LEU A 31 13.14 -13.55 0.83
N VAL A 32 11.99 -14.21 0.61
CA VAL A 32 10.67 -13.67 0.94
C VAL A 32 10.49 -13.51 2.44
N HIS A 33 10.95 -14.47 3.26
CA HIS A 33 10.94 -14.28 4.71
C HIS A 33 11.86 -13.13 5.13
N TYR A 34 13.04 -13.01 4.53
CA TYR A 34 13.99 -11.93 4.83
C TYR A 34 13.38 -10.55 4.54
N ILE A 35 12.81 -10.32 3.36
CA ILE A 35 12.21 -9.02 3.02
C ILE A 35 11.02 -8.68 3.91
N VAL A 36 10.22 -9.68 4.33
CA VAL A 36 9.11 -9.48 5.27
C VAL A 36 9.65 -9.10 6.66
N ILE A 37 10.76 -9.70 7.11
CA ILE A 37 11.44 -9.29 8.34
C ILE A 37 11.94 -7.85 8.23
N GLU A 38 12.62 -7.49 7.13
CA GLU A 38 13.05 -6.10 6.89
C GLU A 38 11.86 -5.15 6.96
N ASN A 39 10.77 -5.46 6.27
CA ASN A 39 9.56 -4.65 6.27
C ASN A 39 9.01 -4.42 7.68
N ASN A 40 8.87 -5.48 8.48
CA ASN A 40 8.32 -5.38 9.83
C ASN A 40 9.23 -4.65 10.83
N LEU A 41 10.55 -4.60 10.55
CA LEU A 41 11.50 -3.84 11.35
C LEU A 41 11.50 -2.34 10.99
N ASN A 42 10.97 -1.96 9.82
CA ASN A 42 10.90 -0.57 9.37
C ASN A 42 9.47 -0.05 9.53
N LYS A 43 9.31 1.05 10.28
CA LYS A 43 8.01 1.71 10.48
C LYS A 43 7.61 2.63 9.32
N ASP A 44 8.61 3.22 8.69
CA ASP A 44 8.47 4.10 7.52
C ASP A 44 8.78 3.33 6.22
N SER A 45 8.43 3.91 5.08
CA SER A 45 8.92 3.44 3.79
C SER A 45 10.46 3.43 3.75
N ASN A 46 11.04 2.39 3.16
CA ASN A 46 12.49 2.23 3.09
C ASN A 46 12.94 1.84 1.67
N VAL A 47 13.59 2.78 0.99
CA VAL A 47 14.08 2.60 -0.39
C VAL A 47 15.01 1.39 -0.52
N ARG A 48 15.80 1.05 0.50
CA ARG A 48 16.69 -0.12 0.47
C ARG A 48 15.90 -1.43 0.44
N VAL A 49 14.77 -1.47 1.14
CA VAL A 49 13.85 -2.62 1.16
C VAL A 49 13.19 -2.77 -0.21
N TRP A 50 12.73 -1.66 -0.82
CA TRP A 50 12.21 -1.68 -2.19
C TRP A 50 13.26 -2.14 -3.22
N LEU A 51 14.50 -1.64 -3.16
CA LEU A 51 15.60 -2.09 -4.03
C LEU A 51 15.93 -3.58 -3.83
N LEU A 52 15.89 -4.07 -2.58
CA LEU A 52 16.03 -5.49 -2.29
C LEU A 52 14.91 -6.31 -2.92
N MET A 53 13.66 -5.84 -2.86
CA MET A 53 12.54 -6.49 -3.54
C MET A 53 12.78 -6.61 -5.05
N GLY A 54 13.30 -5.55 -5.69
CA GLY A 54 13.70 -5.60 -7.09
C GLY A 54 14.72 -6.71 -7.40
N ASN A 55 15.71 -6.90 -6.53
CA ASN A 55 16.66 -8.02 -6.66
C ASN A 55 15.98 -9.39 -6.48
N ILE A 56 15.05 -9.51 -5.53
CA ILE A 56 14.27 -10.75 -5.31
C ILE A 56 13.44 -11.09 -6.56
N VAL A 57 12.81 -10.10 -7.19
CA VAL A 57 12.09 -10.29 -8.46
C VAL A 57 13.03 -10.83 -9.54
N GLN A 58 14.22 -10.25 -9.71
CA GLN A 58 15.18 -10.72 -10.73
C GLN A 58 15.63 -12.16 -10.48
N ILE A 59 15.86 -12.53 -9.21
CA ILE A 59 16.21 -13.91 -8.84
C ILE A 59 15.04 -14.86 -9.11
N ALA A 60 13.81 -14.49 -8.74
CA ALA A 60 12.60 -15.27 -9.02
C ALA A 60 12.41 -15.50 -10.53
N ILE A 61 12.60 -14.46 -11.35
CA ILE A 61 12.53 -14.54 -12.81
C ILE A 61 13.61 -15.47 -13.34
N ARG A 62 14.88 -15.31 -12.90
CA ARG A 62 16.00 -16.18 -13.28
C ARG A 62 15.76 -17.64 -12.91
N MET A 63 15.11 -17.89 -11.77
CA MET A 63 14.70 -19.23 -11.34
C MET A 63 13.43 -19.74 -12.03
N GLY A 64 12.80 -18.95 -12.91
CA GLY A 64 11.65 -19.35 -13.72
C GLY A 64 10.31 -19.30 -13.00
N TYR A 65 10.15 -18.54 -11.91
CA TYR A 65 8.87 -18.47 -11.18
C TYR A 65 7.77 -17.71 -11.93
N HIS A 66 8.14 -16.84 -12.87
CA HIS A 66 7.22 -16.12 -13.74
C HIS A 66 6.57 -16.99 -14.82
N ARG A 67 7.05 -18.25 -14.98
CA ARG A 67 6.52 -19.21 -15.94
C ARG A 67 5.69 -20.29 -15.26
N ASP A 68 4.50 -20.55 -15.78
CA ASP A 68 3.58 -21.51 -15.18
C ASP A 68 4.22 -22.91 -15.12
N PRO A 69 4.16 -23.58 -13.97
CA PRO A 69 4.71 -24.93 -13.78
C PRO A 69 4.24 -25.96 -14.80
N GLN A 70 3.08 -25.79 -15.44
CA GLN A 70 2.60 -26.70 -16.49
C GLN A 70 3.58 -26.85 -17.67
N HIS A 71 4.46 -25.88 -17.87
CA HIS A 71 5.46 -25.90 -18.94
C HIS A 71 6.70 -26.77 -18.59
N PHE A 72 6.84 -27.20 -17.33
CA PHE A 72 8.02 -27.92 -16.84
C PHE A 72 7.69 -29.35 -16.45
N LYS A 73 8.02 -30.31 -17.32
CA LYS A 73 7.78 -31.75 -17.08
C LYS A 73 8.52 -32.34 -15.88
N SER A 74 9.59 -31.68 -15.44
CA SER A 74 10.43 -32.13 -14.32
C SER A 74 9.89 -31.74 -12.94
N LEU A 75 8.87 -30.89 -12.87
CA LEU A 75 8.29 -30.48 -11.58
C LEU A 75 7.17 -31.44 -11.18
N SER A 76 7.21 -31.89 -9.92
CA SER A 76 6.06 -32.59 -9.35
C SER A 76 4.87 -31.64 -9.20
N PRO A 77 3.63 -32.16 -9.11
CA PRO A 77 2.44 -31.34 -8.87
C PRO A 77 2.57 -30.46 -7.61
N TYR A 78 3.15 -31.00 -6.54
CA TYR A 78 3.46 -30.26 -5.32
C TYR A 78 4.42 -29.10 -5.57
N GLN A 79 5.55 -29.35 -6.23
CA GLN A 79 6.52 -28.31 -6.56
C GLN A 79 5.91 -27.23 -7.45
N GLY A 80 5.08 -27.63 -8.42
CA GLY A 80 4.36 -26.68 -9.26
C GLY A 80 3.45 -25.78 -8.44
N GLU A 81 2.61 -26.34 -7.58
CA GLU A 81 1.71 -25.53 -6.75
C GLU A 81 2.45 -24.63 -5.76
N MET A 82 3.53 -25.11 -5.13
CA MET A 82 4.37 -24.27 -4.26
C MET A 82 5.00 -23.10 -5.02
N ARG A 83 5.42 -23.32 -6.28
CA ARG A 83 5.94 -22.24 -7.13
C ARG A 83 4.89 -21.22 -7.52
N ARG A 84 3.64 -21.63 -7.82
CA ARG A 84 2.53 -20.68 -8.05
C ARG A 84 2.26 -19.82 -6.82
N ARG A 85 2.22 -20.43 -5.62
CA ARG A 85 2.03 -19.71 -4.35
C ARG A 85 3.16 -18.73 -4.08
N MET A 86 4.41 -19.15 -4.31
CA MET A 86 5.58 -18.29 -4.14
C MET A 86 5.57 -17.11 -5.12
N TRP A 87 5.28 -17.37 -6.41
CA TRP A 87 5.17 -16.30 -7.40
C TRP A 87 4.07 -15.30 -7.06
N ALA A 88 2.90 -15.78 -6.62
CA ALA A 88 1.81 -14.92 -6.16
C ALA A 88 2.25 -14.02 -5.00
N MET A 89 3.01 -14.55 -4.03
CA MET A 89 3.56 -13.77 -2.92
C MET A 89 4.58 -12.72 -3.39
N VAL A 90 5.55 -13.12 -4.23
CA VAL A 90 6.56 -12.21 -4.81
C VAL A 90 5.89 -11.09 -5.59
N TYR A 91 4.86 -11.42 -6.38
CA TYR A 91 4.07 -10.44 -7.13
C TYR A 91 3.38 -9.45 -6.21
N SER A 92 2.66 -9.93 -5.19
CA SER A 92 1.97 -9.05 -4.24
C SER A 92 2.92 -8.14 -3.47
N LEU A 93 4.11 -8.64 -3.08
CA LEU A 93 5.13 -7.85 -2.40
C LEU A 93 5.75 -6.78 -3.31
N ASP A 94 6.13 -7.13 -4.55
CA ASP A 94 6.67 -6.17 -5.52
C ASP A 94 5.69 -5.03 -5.79
N THR A 95 4.42 -5.35 -6.08
CA THR A 95 3.37 -4.33 -6.25
C THR A 95 3.21 -3.48 -4.99
N GLY A 96 3.20 -4.10 -3.80
CA GLY A 96 3.07 -3.39 -2.53
C GLY A 96 4.18 -2.39 -2.28
N PHE A 97 5.45 -2.82 -2.41
CA PHE A 97 6.61 -1.95 -2.19
C PHE A 97 6.71 -0.85 -3.24
N ALA A 98 6.46 -1.17 -4.51
CA ALA A 98 6.45 -0.17 -5.57
C ALA A 98 5.35 0.89 -5.34
N THR A 99 4.16 0.45 -4.96
CA THR A 99 3.03 1.32 -4.60
C THR A 99 3.37 2.22 -3.40
N GLN A 100 4.07 1.69 -2.39
CA GLN A 100 4.52 2.49 -1.25
C GLN A 100 5.52 3.58 -1.66
N MET A 101 6.41 3.28 -2.61
CA MET A 101 7.38 4.23 -3.15
C MET A 101 6.81 5.16 -4.21
N GLY A 102 5.56 4.96 -4.63
CA GLY A 102 4.97 5.71 -5.74
C GLY A 102 5.73 5.50 -7.04
N LEU A 103 6.20 4.27 -7.24
CA LEU A 103 6.94 3.85 -8.42
C LEU A 103 6.22 2.67 -9.11
N PRO A 104 6.45 2.46 -10.42
CA PRO A 104 5.96 1.26 -11.11
C PRO A 104 6.55 -0.02 -10.53
N SER A 105 5.77 -1.11 -10.56
CA SER A 105 6.24 -2.44 -10.15
C SER A 105 7.31 -2.97 -11.12
N SER A 106 8.25 -3.74 -10.57
CA SER A 106 9.30 -4.42 -11.35
C SER A 106 8.70 -5.49 -12.25
N ILE A 107 7.66 -6.18 -11.76
CA ILE A 107 6.96 -7.21 -12.49
C ILE A 107 5.95 -6.57 -13.43
N LYS A 108 6.08 -6.88 -14.72
CA LYS A 108 5.06 -6.60 -15.74
C LYS A 108 4.20 -7.84 -15.94
N HIS A 109 2.90 -7.71 -15.69
CA HIS A 109 1.97 -8.84 -15.77
C HIS A 109 2.00 -9.52 -17.14
N SER A 110 2.16 -8.74 -18.22
CA SER A 110 2.25 -9.22 -19.61
C SER A 110 3.45 -10.15 -19.88
N LEU A 111 4.47 -10.16 -19.00
CA LEU A 111 5.67 -10.99 -19.14
C LEU A 111 5.61 -12.27 -18.28
N SER A 112 4.51 -12.50 -17.56
CA SER A 112 4.29 -13.65 -16.70
C SER A 112 3.06 -14.43 -17.18
N ASP A 113 3.16 -15.75 -17.28
CA ASP A 113 2.04 -16.64 -17.64
C ASP A 113 1.60 -17.54 -16.47
N THR A 114 2.22 -17.39 -15.30
CA THR A 114 1.91 -18.15 -14.09
C THR A 114 0.48 -17.89 -13.63
N ARG A 115 -0.31 -18.97 -13.54
CA ARG A 115 -1.71 -18.89 -13.08
C ARG A 115 -1.80 -18.67 -11.57
N PRO A 116 -2.94 -18.14 -11.07
CA PRO A 116 -3.22 -18.11 -9.64
C PRO A 116 -3.05 -19.49 -8.99
N PRO A 117 -2.65 -19.55 -7.71
CA PRO A 117 -2.64 -20.79 -6.93
C PRO A 117 -4.01 -21.46 -6.89
N ARG A 118 -4.04 -22.78 -6.73
CA ARG A 118 -5.29 -23.52 -6.57
C ARG A 118 -5.83 -23.33 -5.15
N ASN A 119 -7.14 -23.13 -5.00
CA ASN A 119 -7.76 -23.01 -3.66
C ASN A 119 -7.78 -24.37 -2.95
N LEU A 120 -6.69 -24.66 -2.22
CA LEU A 120 -6.45 -25.92 -1.50
C LEU A 120 -5.93 -25.65 -0.09
N GLN A 121 -6.26 -26.56 0.84
CA GLN A 121 -5.63 -26.63 2.15
C GLN A 121 -4.19 -27.16 2.05
N ASN A 122 -3.35 -26.84 3.02
CA ASN A 122 -1.99 -27.37 3.07
C ASN A 122 -1.92 -28.89 3.27
N HIS A 123 -2.97 -29.50 3.83
CA HIS A 123 -3.06 -30.94 4.04
C HIS A 123 -3.73 -31.69 2.87
N ASP A 124 -4.17 -30.98 1.82
CA ASP A 124 -4.84 -31.62 0.67
C ASP A 124 -3.87 -32.36 -0.25
N PHE A 125 -2.59 -32.00 -0.23
CA PHE A 125 -1.55 -32.55 -1.09
C PHE A 125 -0.17 -32.36 -0.44
N ASP A 126 0.80 -33.17 -0.87
CA ASP A 126 2.16 -33.19 -0.34
C ASP A 126 3.18 -33.57 -1.41
N ALA A 127 4.45 -33.70 -1.03
CA ALA A 127 5.54 -34.03 -1.94
C ALA A 127 5.38 -35.40 -2.65
N SER A 128 4.55 -36.29 -2.13
CA SER A 128 4.28 -37.62 -2.71
C SER A 128 3.13 -37.61 -3.73
N SER A 129 2.39 -36.50 -3.83
CA SER A 129 1.21 -36.38 -4.70
C SER A 129 1.59 -36.43 -6.19
N THR A 130 0.94 -37.33 -6.94
CA THR A 130 1.13 -37.50 -8.39
C THR A 130 0.21 -36.62 -9.23
N GLU A 131 -0.84 -36.06 -8.62
CA GLU A 131 -1.71 -35.04 -9.18
C GLU A 131 -2.23 -34.10 -8.09
N LEU A 132 -2.72 -32.91 -8.48
CA LEU A 132 -3.37 -31.99 -7.54
C LEU A 132 -4.87 -32.32 -7.42
N PRO A 133 -5.44 -32.36 -6.21
CA PRO A 133 -6.88 -32.51 -6.03
C PRO A 133 -7.65 -31.34 -6.65
N PRO A 134 -8.93 -31.51 -7.00
CA PRO A 134 -9.75 -30.44 -7.55
C PRO A 134 -9.78 -29.23 -6.62
N ALA A 135 -9.86 -28.03 -7.20
CA ALA A 135 -9.94 -26.80 -6.43
C ALA A 135 -11.22 -26.80 -5.57
N ARG A 136 -11.11 -26.37 -4.32
CA ARG A 136 -12.27 -26.13 -3.45
C ARG A 136 -13.02 -24.87 -3.90
N SER A 137 -14.27 -24.75 -3.47
CA SER A 137 -15.10 -23.56 -3.77
C SER A 137 -14.39 -22.27 -3.36
N ILE A 138 -14.59 -21.18 -4.11
CA ILE A 138 -14.03 -19.86 -3.78
C ILE A 138 -14.56 -19.33 -2.44
N ASP A 139 -15.77 -19.76 -2.04
CA ASP A 139 -16.38 -19.39 -0.76
C ASP A 139 -15.80 -20.15 0.43
N GLU A 140 -15.02 -21.20 0.18
CA GLU A 140 -14.38 -21.98 1.22
C GLU A 140 -13.02 -21.39 1.61
N LEU A 141 -12.86 -21.11 2.91
CA LEU A 141 -11.59 -20.66 3.48
C LEU A 141 -10.57 -21.79 3.51
N THR A 142 -9.48 -21.58 2.80
CA THR A 142 -8.33 -22.46 2.77
C THR A 142 -7.05 -21.73 3.12
N SER A 143 -5.99 -22.52 3.31
CA SER A 143 -4.63 -22.02 3.45
C SER A 143 -4.17 -21.14 2.28
N SER A 144 -4.83 -21.21 1.11
CA SER A 144 -4.49 -20.46 -0.11
C SER A 144 -5.36 -19.23 -0.35
N THR A 145 -6.52 -19.12 0.31
CA THR A 145 -7.54 -18.10 0.00
C THR A 145 -6.98 -16.68 0.07
N VAL A 146 -6.22 -16.37 1.12
CA VAL A 146 -5.60 -15.04 1.31
C VAL A 146 -4.54 -14.75 0.25
N ILE A 147 -3.77 -15.76 -0.17
CA ILE A 147 -2.74 -15.62 -1.22
C ILE A 147 -3.40 -15.34 -2.56
N ILE A 148 -4.46 -16.07 -2.89
CA ILE A 148 -5.25 -15.88 -4.11
C ILE A 148 -5.85 -14.47 -4.12
N ALA A 149 -6.57 -14.07 -3.06
CA ALA A 149 -7.15 -12.74 -2.95
C ALA A 149 -6.10 -11.62 -3.09
N LYS A 150 -4.97 -11.73 -2.38
CA LYS A 150 -3.84 -10.79 -2.50
C LYS A 150 -3.29 -10.71 -3.91
N PHE A 151 -3.17 -11.84 -4.60
CA PHE A 151 -2.66 -11.87 -5.96
C PHE A 151 -3.60 -11.16 -6.93
N HIS A 152 -4.92 -11.40 -6.85
CA HIS A 152 -5.92 -10.73 -7.68
C HIS A 152 -5.90 -9.21 -7.48
N ILE A 153 -5.86 -8.74 -6.23
CA ILE A 153 -5.75 -7.31 -5.91
C ILE A 153 -4.42 -6.75 -6.43
N ALA A 154 -3.30 -7.44 -6.21
CA ALA A 154 -1.99 -6.97 -6.63
C ALA A 154 -1.87 -6.86 -8.16
N VAL A 155 -2.42 -7.81 -8.92
CA VAL A 155 -2.47 -7.72 -10.39
C VAL A 155 -3.29 -6.51 -10.83
N CYS A 156 -4.44 -6.27 -10.22
CA CYS A 156 -5.27 -5.11 -10.55
C CYS A 156 -4.56 -3.79 -10.18
N MET A 157 -3.97 -3.71 -8.99
CA MET A 157 -3.15 -2.58 -8.54
C MET A 157 -1.93 -2.33 -9.43
N GLY A 158 -1.28 -3.37 -9.93
CA GLY A 158 -0.17 -3.24 -10.88
C GLY A 158 -0.61 -2.57 -12.18
N VAL A 159 -1.79 -2.95 -12.70
CA VAL A 159 -2.37 -2.31 -13.90
C VAL A 159 -2.74 -0.84 -13.63
N VAL A 160 -3.35 -0.56 -12.47
CA VAL A 160 -3.63 0.84 -12.05
C VAL A 160 -2.34 1.64 -11.97
N SER A 161 -1.31 1.09 -11.33
CA SER A 161 -0.01 1.73 -11.12
C SER A 161 0.68 2.07 -12.46
N ASP A 162 0.76 1.10 -13.37
CA ASP A 162 1.32 1.29 -14.71
C ASP A 162 0.55 2.36 -15.51
N MET A 163 -0.77 2.39 -15.39
CA MET A 163 -1.62 3.37 -16.07
C MET A 163 -1.45 4.78 -15.51
N VAL A 164 -1.50 4.93 -14.19
CA VAL A 164 -1.38 6.25 -13.53
C VAL A 164 0.00 6.86 -13.79
N SER A 165 1.04 6.03 -13.81
CA SER A 165 2.42 6.40 -14.15
C SER A 165 2.63 6.62 -15.65
N SER A 166 1.66 6.30 -16.50
CA SER A 166 1.81 6.49 -17.94
C SER A 166 1.90 7.99 -18.25
N PRO A 167 2.91 8.40 -19.05
CA PRO A 167 2.98 9.76 -19.58
C PRO A 167 1.93 10.01 -20.68
N HIS A 168 1.24 8.96 -21.15
CA HIS A 168 0.21 9.09 -22.16
C HIS A 168 -1.11 9.51 -21.51
N ALA A 169 -1.81 10.44 -22.16
CA ALA A 169 -3.15 10.83 -21.77
C ALA A 169 -4.08 9.60 -21.81
N LEU A 170 -4.89 9.45 -20.77
CA LEU A 170 -5.89 8.39 -20.68
C LEU A 170 -7.22 8.88 -21.21
N THR A 171 -7.89 8.02 -21.97
CA THR A 171 -9.25 8.32 -22.43
C THR A 171 -10.26 8.05 -21.30
N ARG A 172 -11.45 8.64 -21.44
CA ARG A 172 -12.57 8.34 -20.54
C ARG A 172 -12.89 6.85 -20.50
N ASP A 173 -12.83 6.18 -21.66
CA ASP A 173 -13.12 4.75 -21.78
C ASP A 173 -12.10 3.90 -21.00
N ASP A 174 -10.82 4.29 -21.03
CA ASP A 174 -9.76 3.62 -20.25
C ASP A 174 -10.03 3.72 -18.73
N ILE A 175 -10.40 4.91 -18.27
CA ILE A 175 -10.72 5.17 -16.85
C ILE A 175 -11.94 4.36 -16.42
N MET A 176 -13.01 4.37 -17.23
CA MET A 176 -14.24 3.64 -16.93
C MET A 176 -14.01 2.13 -16.93
N ALA A 177 -13.28 1.61 -17.92
CA ALA A 177 -12.92 0.19 -17.99
C ALA A 177 -12.09 -0.24 -16.77
N LEU A 178 -11.18 0.61 -16.29
CA LEU A 178 -10.38 0.29 -15.11
C LEU A 178 -11.20 0.33 -13.82
N ASN A 179 -12.08 1.32 -13.65
CA ASN A 179 -13.04 1.34 -12.53
C ASN A 179 -13.90 0.06 -12.51
N THR A 180 -14.48 -0.32 -13.66
CA THR A 180 -15.25 -1.58 -13.76
C THR A 180 -14.42 -2.81 -13.41
N LYS A 181 -13.16 -2.85 -13.87
CA LYS A 181 -12.24 -3.94 -13.53
C LYS A 181 -11.93 -3.99 -12.04
N LEU A 182 -11.75 -2.85 -11.38
CA LEU A 182 -11.54 -2.76 -9.94
C LEU A 182 -12.75 -3.31 -9.17
N ASP A 183 -13.94 -2.83 -9.51
CA ASP A 183 -15.19 -3.22 -8.84
C ASP A 183 -15.46 -4.71 -9.00
N THR A 184 -15.25 -5.23 -10.21
CA THR A 184 -15.40 -6.66 -10.53
C THR A 184 -14.38 -7.50 -9.76
N THR A 185 -13.12 -7.07 -9.71
CA THR A 185 -12.05 -7.79 -9.00
C THR A 185 -12.36 -7.87 -7.52
N TYR A 186 -12.75 -6.75 -6.89
CA TYR A 186 -13.06 -6.72 -5.47
C TYR A 186 -14.32 -7.55 -5.15
N SER A 187 -15.37 -7.43 -5.97
CA SER A 187 -16.62 -8.18 -5.78
C SER A 187 -16.44 -9.70 -5.98
N SER A 188 -15.43 -10.11 -6.74
CA SER A 188 -15.10 -11.53 -6.95
C SER A 188 -14.32 -12.17 -5.79
N LEU A 189 -13.87 -11.38 -4.81
CA LEU A 189 -13.14 -11.91 -3.66
C LEU A 189 -14.06 -12.81 -2.81
N PRO A 190 -13.53 -13.89 -2.20
CA PRO A 190 -14.24 -14.72 -1.24
C PRO A 190 -14.92 -13.88 -0.16
N GLY A 191 -16.12 -14.28 0.28
CA GLY A 191 -16.86 -13.56 1.33
C GLY A 191 -16.04 -13.20 2.58
N PRO A 192 -15.19 -14.11 3.11
CA PRO A 192 -14.32 -13.81 4.26
C PRO A 192 -13.16 -12.84 3.97
N CYS A 193 -12.89 -12.53 2.72
CA CYS A 193 -11.91 -11.54 2.26
C CYS A 193 -12.56 -10.18 1.95
N GLN A 194 -13.89 -10.10 1.87
CA GLN A 194 -14.62 -8.86 1.66
C GLN A 194 -14.82 -8.12 2.98
N PHE A 195 -14.76 -6.79 2.96
CA PHE A 195 -15.05 -5.96 4.12
C PHE A 195 -16.46 -6.19 4.66
N ARG A 196 -16.56 -6.27 5.98
CA ARG A 196 -17.81 -6.34 6.74
C ARG A 196 -17.64 -5.53 8.03
N PRO A 197 -18.68 -4.87 8.54
CA PRO A 197 -18.62 -4.19 9.82
C PRO A 197 -18.19 -5.13 10.95
N MET A 198 -17.45 -4.60 11.94
CA MET A 198 -16.94 -5.40 13.06
C MET A 198 -18.05 -6.07 13.88
N SER A 199 -19.23 -5.46 13.95
CA SER A 199 -20.43 -6.03 14.58
C SER A 199 -20.84 -7.38 13.99
N GLU A 200 -20.40 -7.70 12.77
CA GLU A 200 -20.78 -8.89 12.02
C GLU A 200 -19.68 -9.98 11.99
N SER A 201 -18.50 -9.75 12.58
CA SER A 201 -17.37 -10.68 12.51
C SER A 201 -16.52 -10.66 13.79
N LEU A 202 -17.12 -11.11 14.89
CA LEU A 202 -16.52 -11.11 16.23
C LEU A 202 -15.39 -12.15 16.44
N LEU A 203 -15.27 -13.14 15.56
CA LEU A 203 -14.35 -14.28 15.72
C LEU A 203 -13.19 -14.29 14.71
N ASP A 204 -13.23 -13.46 13.67
CA ASP A 204 -12.21 -13.44 12.62
C ASP A 204 -11.31 -12.20 12.75
N PRO A 205 -9.98 -12.33 12.58
CA PRO A 205 -9.08 -11.18 12.53
C PRO A 205 -9.47 -10.25 11.36
N PRO A 206 -9.86 -8.99 11.61
CA PRO A 206 -10.35 -8.09 10.56
C PRO A 206 -9.23 -7.50 9.69
N SER A 207 -7.99 -7.59 10.15
CA SER A 207 -6.81 -6.97 9.51
C SER A 207 -6.64 -7.35 8.03
N VAL A 208 -6.94 -8.59 7.65
CA VAL A 208 -6.83 -9.04 6.25
C VAL A 208 -7.91 -8.42 5.37
N ARG A 209 -9.17 -8.36 5.85
CA ARG A 209 -10.29 -7.76 5.11
C ARG A 209 -10.12 -6.26 4.95
N ILE A 210 -9.75 -5.60 6.04
CA ILE A 210 -9.49 -4.16 6.07
C ILE A 210 -8.35 -3.82 5.11
N ASN A 211 -7.27 -4.61 5.09
CA ASN A 211 -6.18 -4.42 4.14
C ASN A 211 -6.66 -4.50 2.68
N PHE A 212 -7.45 -5.51 2.33
CA PHE A 212 -7.95 -5.66 0.95
C PHE A 212 -8.88 -4.53 0.53
N TYR A 213 -9.79 -4.13 1.41
CA TYR A 213 -10.71 -3.04 1.12
C TYR A 213 -10.00 -1.69 1.04
N MET A 214 -9.03 -1.44 1.92
CA MET A 214 -8.17 -0.25 1.83
C MET A 214 -7.41 -0.22 0.49
N HIS A 215 -6.83 -1.34 0.03
CA HIS A 215 -6.15 -1.38 -1.26
C HIS A 215 -7.12 -1.11 -2.44
N TYR A 216 -8.34 -1.64 -2.38
CA TYR A 216 -9.39 -1.33 -3.34
C TYR A 216 -9.76 0.17 -3.35
N GLN A 217 -10.03 0.75 -2.18
CA GLN A 217 -10.33 2.19 -2.06
C GLN A 217 -9.17 3.06 -2.55
N ARG A 218 -7.93 2.67 -2.24
CA ARG A 218 -6.74 3.35 -2.74
C ARG A 218 -6.68 3.33 -4.26
N ALA A 219 -7.00 2.20 -4.89
CA ALA A 219 -7.04 2.08 -6.34
C ALA A 219 -8.07 3.06 -6.94
N ARG A 220 -9.26 3.14 -6.34
CA ARG A 220 -10.31 4.09 -6.74
C ARG A 220 -9.81 5.54 -6.68
N ILE A 221 -9.10 5.92 -5.61
CA ILE A 221 -8.47 7.25 -5.51
C ILE A 221 -7.51 7.46 -6.69
N LEU A 222 -6.55 6.55 -6.90
CA LEU A 222 -5.49 6.74 -7.91
C LEU A 222 -6.04 6.88 -9.34
N VAL A 223 -7.01 6.04 -9.73
CA VAL A 223 -7.62 6.07 -11.07
C VAL A 223 -8.39 7.36 -11.30
N ASN A 224 -9.28 7.70 -10.37
CA ASN A 224 -10.16 8.85 -10.53
C ASN A 224 -9.40 10.17 -10.32
N TRP A 225 -8.34 10.15 -9.53
CA TRP A 225 -7.45 11.30 -9.41
C TRP A 225 -6.71 11.60 -10.73
N LYS A 226 -6.21 10.59 -11.44
CA LYS A 226 -5.62 10.79 -12.78
C LYS A 226 -6.64 11.36 -13.77
N SER A 227 -7.89 10.89 -13.73
CA SER A 227 -9.02 11.43 -14.52
C SER A 227 -9.23 12.93 -14.30
N LEU A 228 -9.09 13.40 -13.05
CA LEU A 228 -9.25 14.82 -12.73
C LEU A 228 -8.21 15.72 -13.42
N GLY A 229 -7.03 15.17 -13.74
CA GLY A 229 -5.99 15.85 -14.51
C GLY A 229 -6.09 15.69 -16.03
N THR A 230 -7.01 14.87 -16.55
CA THR A 230 -7.15 14.64 -18.00
C THR A 230 -8.53 15.01 -18.54
N SER A 231 -9.55 15.08 -17.69
CA SER A 231 -10.93 15.34 -18.12
C SER A 231 -11.16 16.81 -18.48
N LYS A 232 -11.84 17.00 -19.62
CA LYS A 232 -12.32 18.32 -20.09
C LYS A 232 -13.81 18.53 -19.82
N ASP A 233 -14.53 17.49 -19.37
CA ASP A 233 -15.96 17.53 -19.10
C ASP A 233 -16.21 17.78 -17.60
N PRO A 234 -16.92 18.86 -17.23
CA PRO A 234 -17.29 19.13 -15.84
C PRO A 234 -18.04 17.98 -15.15
N ALA A 235 -18.93 17.27 -15.87
CA ALA A 235 -19.72 16.18 -15.27
C ALA A 235 -18.84 14.97 -14.89
N ASP A 236 -17.87 14.63 -15.73
CA ASP A 236 -16.90 13.56 -15.45
C ASP A 236 -15.96 13.94 -14.31
N SER A 237 -15.60 15.22 -14.22
CA SER A 237 -14.83 15.75 -13.10
C SER A 237 -15.60 15.58 -11.79
N ASP A 238 -16.90 15.92 -11.77
CA ASP A 238 -17.73 15.81 -10.56
C ASP A 238 -17.90 14.37 -10.11
N GLN A 239 -18.12 13.43 -11.04
CA GLN A 239 -18.16 12.00 -10.70
C GLN A 239 -16.83 11.51 -10.13
N SER A 240 -15.70 11.89 -10.75
CA SER A 240 -14.36 11.52 -10.29
C SER A 240 -14.08 12.07 -8.89
N TRP A 241 -14.47 13.33 -8.61
CA TRP A 241 -14.38 13.93 -7.28
C TRP A 241 -15.20 13.16 -6.25
N SER A 242 -16.45 12.80 -6.57
CA SER A 242 -17.30 12.03 -5.66
C SER A 242 -16.65 10.71 -5.25
N ILE A 243 -16.08 9.98 -6.21
CA ILE A 243 -15.39 8.70 -5.96
C ILE A 243 -14.14 8.91 -5.09
N VAL A 244 -13.32 9.92 -5.40
CA VAL A 244 -12.11 10.25 -4.63
C VAL A 244 -12.45 10.62 -3.19
N ILE A 245 -13.47 11.45 -2.99
CA ILE A 245 -13.92 11.88 -1.65
C ILE A 245 -14.39 10.66 -0.87
N GLU A 246 -15.33 9.89 -1.42
CA GLU A 246 -15.86 8.68 -0.78
C GLU A 246 -14.75 7.71 -0.37
N ALA A 247 -13.86 7.37 -1.31
CA ALA A 247 -12.78 6.41 -1.07
C ALA A 247 -11.77 6.91 -0.02
N ALA A 248 -11.47 8.21 0.03
CA ALA A 248 -10.60 8.78 1.05
C ALA A 248 -11.23 8.73 2.44
N LEU A 249 -12.51 9.07 2.57
CA LEU A 249 -13.22 9.01 3.86
C LEU A 249 -13.33 7.56 4.37
N GLU A 250 -13.63 6.61 3.49
CA GLU A 250 -13.63 5.18 3.81
C GLU A 250 -12.27 4.73 4.37
N ILE A 251 -11.16 5.09 3.73
CA ILE A 251 -9.81 4.72 4.23
C ILE A 251 -9.53 5.32 5.61
N LEU A 252 -9.93 6.58 5.87
CA LEU A 252 -9.76 7.19 7.19
C LEU A 252 -10.62 6.49 8.26
N GLN A 253 -11.85 6.10 7.93
CA GLN A 253 -12.71 5.32 8.83
C GLN A 253 -12.09 3.95 9.14
N LEU A 254 -11.49 3.28 8.14
CA LEU A 254 -10.75 2.04 8.35
C LEU A 254 -9.54 2.21 9.29
N GLN A 255 -8.84 3.35 9.22
CA GLN A 255 -7.76 3.66 10.17
C GLN A 255 -8.28 3.72 11.61
N HIS A 256 -9.43 4.38 11.81
CA HIS A 256 -10.01 4.55 13.15
C HIS A 256 -10.45 3.21 13.72
N LEU A 257 -11.07 2.38 12.89
CA LEU A 257 -11.47 1.03 13.25
C LEU A 257 -10.28 0.17 13.69
N MET A 258 -9.16 0.24 12.97
CA MET A 258 -7.92 -0.47 13.33
C MET A 258 -7.28 0.05 14.62
N ALA A 259 -7.37 1.35 14.87
CA ALA A 259 -6.87 1.94 16.11
C ALA A 259 -7.69 1.48 17.33
N GLU A 260 -9.02 1.46 17.21
CA GLU A 260 -9.93 0.96 18.24
C GLU A 260 -9.68 -0.52 18.57
N GLU A 261 -9.47 -1.38 17.55
CA GLU A 261 -9.13 -2.79 17.77
C GLU A 261 -7.78 -2.96 18.48
N SER A 262 -6.79 -2.15 18.10
CA SER A 262 -5.44 -2.22 18.68
C SER A 262 -5.46 -1.87 20.17
N GLU A 263 -6.25 -0.88 20.58
CA GLU A 263 -6.44 -0.52 22.00
C GLU A 263 -7.10 -1.64 22.81
N VAL A 264 -8.06 -2.37 22.23
CA VAL A 264 -8.73 -3.51 22.89
C VAL A 264 -7.81 -4.74 22.97
N SER A 265 -6.99 -4.97 21.94
CA SER A 265 -6.12 -6.14 21.82
C SER A 265 -4.89 -6.09 22.75
N ASP A 266 -4.40 -4.88 23.08
CA ASP A 266 -3.25 -4.65 23.96
C ASP A 266 -3.45 -5.24 25.38
N ALA A 267 -4.71 -5.53 25.77
CA ALA A 267 -5.04 -6.18 27.04
C ALA A 267 -5.01 -7.73 27.01
N SER A 268 -4.99 -8.40 25.84
CA SER A 268 -5.20 -9.87 25.80
C SER A 268 -4.46 -10.68 24.73
N ARG A 269 -3.83 -10.06 23.71
CA ARG A 269 -3.06 -10.80 22.68
C ARG A 269 -1.78 -10.05 22.27
N PRO A 270 -0.57 -10.58 22.58
CA PRO A 270 0.71 -9.95 22.21
C PRO A 270 1.07 -10.10 20.71
N THR A 271 0.14 -10.51 19.86
CA THR A 271 0.32 -10.63 18.41
C THR A 271 -0.43 -9.54 17.65
N GLY A 272 -0.47 -8.31 18.21
CA GLY A 272 -0.79 -7.14 17.41
C GLY A 272 0.20 -7.09 16.25
N ILE A 273 -0.29 -7.32 15.03
CA ILE A 273 0.54 -7.18 13.83
C ILE A 273 1.03 -5.73 13.88
N PRO A 274 2.34 -5.45 13.99
CA PRO A 274 2.83 -4.09 14.03
C PRO A 274 2.28 -3.36 12.82
N ASP A 275 1.75 -2.14 12.99
CA ASP A 275 1.30 -1.29 11.88
C ASP A 275 2.29 -1.42 10.72
N SER A 276 1.88 -2.16 9.68
CA SER A 276 2.78 -2.40 8.57
C SER A 276 2.85 -1.11 7.78
N CYS A 277 4.04 -0.74 7.33
CA CYS A 277 4.24 0.47 6.55
C CYS A 277 3.37 0.52 5.27
N PHE A 278 2.88 -0.63 4.78
CA PHE A 278 1.89 -0.71 3.69
C PHE A 278 0.53 -0.13 4.05
N MET A 279 0.06 -0.34 5.28
CA MET A 279 -1.22 0.20 5.76
C MET A 279 -1.10 1.71 5.96
N ASN A 280 -0.03 2.16 6.62
CA ASN A 280 0.21 3.57 6.88
C ASN A 280 0.24 4.41 5.60
N ASN A 281 0.85 3.89 4.53
CA ASN A 281 0.91 4.61 3.26
C ASN A 281 -0.50 4.80 2.62
N GLY A 282 -1.43 3.87 2.82
CA GLY A 282 -2.82 4.05 2.41
C GLY A 282 -3.52 5.15 3.22
N TYR A 283 -3.33 5.15 4.54
CA TYR A 283 -3.89 6.17 5.43
C TYR A 283 -3.33 7.57 5.15
N PHE A 284 -2.02 7.68 4.89
CA PHE A 284 -1.38 8.95 4.53
C PHE A 284 -1.94 9.52 3.22
N LEU A 285 -2.16 8.68 2.20
CA LEU A 285 -2.78 9.11 0.95
C LEU A 285 -4.18 9.70 1.20
N ALA A 286 -5.03 8.99 1.96
CA ALA A 286 -6.38 9.44 2.26
C ALA A 286 -6.41 10.74 3.06
N ALA A 287 -5.56 10.86 4.09
CA ALA A 287 -5.41 12.09 4.86
C ALA A 287 -4.92 13.26 3.98
N SER A 288 -4.02 12.98 3.04
CA SER A 288 -3.51 13.98 2.10
C SER A 288 -4.61 14.51 1.17
N VAL A 289 -5.41 13.61 0.61
CA VAL A 289 -6.58 13.97 -0.20
C VAL A 289 -7.57 14.80 0.61
N ALA A 290 -7.89 14.39 1.83
CA ALA A 290 -8.78 15.11 2.73
C ALA A 290 -8.25 16.52 3.09
N CYS A 291 -6.95 16.66 3.36
CA CYS A 291 -6.31 17.95 3.60
C CYS A 291 -6.40 18.86 2.38
N PHE A 292 -6.09 18.32 1.20
CA PHE A 292 -6.20 19.05 -0.07
C PHE A 292 -7.63 19.54 -0.32
N LEU A 293 -8.64 18.71 -0.08
CA LEU A 293 -10.05 19.09 -0.21
C LEU A 293 -10.40 20.27 0.72
N ILE A 294 -9.99 20.22 1.98
CA ILE A 294 -10.24 21.32 2.94
C ILE A 294 -9.48 22.59 2.55
N GLN A 295 -8.28 22.50 1.99
CA GLN A 295 -7.47 23.70 1.73
C GLN A 295 -7.74 24.34 0.38
N ARG A 296 -7.92 23.52 -0.66
CA ARG A 296 -7.89 23.95 -2.06
C ARG A 296 -9.21 23.73 -2.79
N ARG A 297 -10.00 22.74 -2.38
CA ARG A 297 -11.22 22.31 -3.10
C ARG A 297 -12.45 22.20 -2.20
N ARG A 298 -12.64 23.20 -1.32
CA ARG A 298 -13.84 23.29 -0.46
C ARG A 298 -15.13 23.36 -1.27
N ASP A 299 -15.06 23.87 -2.51
CA ASP A 299 -16.17 23.94 -3.47
C ASP A 299 -16.76 22.56 -3.80
N LYS A 300 -15.96 21.50 -3.66
CA LYS A 300 -16.40 20.12 -3.94
C LYS A 300 -16.98 19.40 -2.73
N LEU A 301 -16.96 20.02 -1.54
CA LEU A 301 -17.50 19.43 -0.32
C LEU A 301 -18.86 20.05 0.01
N LEU A 302 -19.85 19.20 0.28
CA LEU A 302 -21.07 19.65 0.94
C LEU A 302 -20.75 20.09 2.39
N PRO A 303 -21.54 21.01 2.99
CA PRO A 303 -21.28 21.47 4.36
C PRO A 303 -21.18 20.34 5.39
N GLN A 304 -22.02 19.31 5.27
CA GLN A 304 -21.98 18.12 6.12
C GLN A 304 -20.70 17.30 5.92
N GLN A 305 -20.28 17.11 4.67
CA GLN A 305 -19.03 16.40 4.33
C GLN A 305 -17.82 17.16 4.84
N LEU A 306 -17.82 18.50 4.79
CA LEU A 306 -16.72 19.30 5.33
C LEU A 306 -16.54 19.09 6.84
N ALA A 307 -17.64 19.03 7.59
CA ALA A 307 -17.61 18.73 9.02
C ALA A 307 -17.12 17.29 9.29
N GLU A 308 -17.58 16.34 8.49
CA GLU A 308 -17.14 14.94 8.56
C GLU A 308 -15.63 14.79 8.28
N VAL A 309 -15.14 15.38 7.19
CA VAL A 309 -13.71 15.33 6.83
C VAL A 309 -12.86 15.91 7.97
N ARG A 310 -13.28 17.03 8.56
CA ARG A 310 -12.58 17.61 9.72
C ARG A 310 -12.55 16.67 10.91
N ASN A 311 -13.68 16.08 11.29
CA ASN A 311 -13.76 15.13 12.40
C ASN A 311 -12.85 13.92 12.16
N LEU A 312 -12.87 13.36 10.94
CA LEU A 312 -12.03 12.23 10.59
C LEU A 312 -10.54 12.58 10.67
N LEU A 313 -10.14 13.76 10.20
CA LEU A 313 -8.75 14.22 10.30
C LEU A 313 -8.34 14.49 11.75
N GLU A 314 -9.22 14.99 12.61
CA GLU A 314 -8.96 15.17 14.03
C GLU A 314 -8.69 13.84 14.74
N LYS A 315 -9.52 12.82 14.49
CA LYS A 315 -9.27 11.47 15.01
C LYS A 315 -7.97 10.88 14.48
N SER A 316 -7.68 11.07 13.19
CA SER A 316 -6.44 10.59 12.58
C SER A 316 -5.20 11.27 13.18
N LEU A 317 -5.30 12.57 13.47
CA LEU A 317 -4.27 13.32 14.19
C LEU A 317 -4.02 12.72 15.58
N ASP A 318 -5.07 12.38 16.33
CA ASP A 318 -4.93 11.78 17.66
C ASP A 318 -4.23 10.42 17.60
N ILE A 319 -4.58 9.59 16.60
CA ILE A 319 -3.96 8.27 16.37
C ILE A 319 -2.47 8.43 16.08
N TRP A 320 -2.10 9.25 15.10
CA TRP A 320 -0.68 9.43 14.74
C TRP A 320 0.11 10.19 15.79
N SER A 321 -0.52 11.07 16.58
CA SER A 321 0.16 11.75 17.70
C SER A 321 0.63 10.77 18.78
N ARG A 322 0.06 9.56 18.86
CA ARG A 322 0.49 8.50 19.79
C ARG A 322 1.63 7.65 19.23
N THR A 323 1.81 7.62 17.91
CA THR A 323 2.78 6.76 17.23
C THR A 323 3.92 7.52 16.54
N ASN A 324 3.85 8.86 16.47
CA ASN A 324 4.79 9.71 15.75
C ASN A 324 6.25 9.62 16.23
N ASP A 325 6.48 9.37 17.52
CA ASP A 325 7.83 9.23 18.08
C ASP A 325 8.59 8.03 17.48
N PHE A 326 7.88 7.09 16.85
CA PHE A 326 8.44 5.88 16.25
C PHE A 326 8.43 5.87 14.71
N SER A 327 7.89 6.91 14.07
CA SER A 327 7.74 7.00 12.61
C SER A 327 7.92 8.45 12.13
N ARG A 328 8.92 8.67 11.27
CA ARG A 328 9.17 10.01 10.72
C ARG A 328 8.06 10.43 9.77
N GLU A 329 7.50 9.49 9.02
CA GLU A 329 6.35 9.77 8.15
C GLU A 329 5.13 10.20 8.96
N ALA A 330 4.80 9.50 10.05
CA ALA A 330 3.72 9.89 10.94
C ALA A 330 3.96 11.26 11.60
N SER A 331 5.20 11.55 12.01
CA SER A 331 5.59 12.87 12.55
C SER A 331 5.31 14.00 11.55
N LYS A 332 5.71 13.81 10.28
CA LYS A 332 5.43 14.78 9.22
C LYS A 332 3.92 14.98 8.99
N VAL A 333 3.15 13.89 8.99
CA VAL A 333 1.69 13.94 8.82
C VAL A 333 1.04 14.68 9.98
N VAL A 334 1.47 14.46 11.23
CA VAL A 334 0.98 15.18 12.41
C VAL A 334 1.19 16.69 12.27
N MET A 335 2.38 17.11 11.84
CA MET A 335 2.66 18.53 11.57
C MET A 335 1.71 19.10 10.51
N ALA A 336 1.53 18.40 9.40
CA ALA A 336 0.62 18.83 8.32
C ALA A 336 -0.84 18.92 8.78
N LEU A 337 -1.33 17.94 9.54
CA LEU A 337 -2.69 17.93 10.09
C LEU A 337 -2.93 19.07 11.07
N ARG A 338 -1.97 19.38 11.95
CA ARG A 338 -2.07 20.51 12.88
C ARG A 338 -2.26 21.83 12.13
N VAL A 339 -1.49 22.05 11.06
CA VAL A 339 -1.63 23.24 10.19
C VAL A 339 -3.01 23.29 9.53
N VAL A 340 -3.46 22.19 8.91
CA VAL A 340 -4.77 22.13 8.21
C VAL A 340 -5.94 22.36 9.16
N LEU A 341 -5.84 21.85 10.38
CA LEU A 341 -6.87 21.95 11.42
C LEU A 341 -6.75 23.22 12.28
N GLY A 342 -5.70 24.03 12.08
CA GLY A 342 -5.47 25.25 12.87
C GLY A 342 -5.17 24.99 14.35
N LYS A 343 -4.56 23.84 14.67
CA LYS A 343 -4.15 23.47 16.04
C LYS A 343 -2.72 23.93 16.32
N PRO A 344 -2.42 24.51 17.50
CA PRO A 344 -1.08 24.97 17.83
C PRO A 344 -0.08 23.80 17.94
N GLU A 345 1.19 24.08 17.64
CA GLU A 345 2.31 23.19 17.94
C GLU A 345 2.41 23.03 19.47
N GLU A 346 2.26 21.80 19.97
CA GLU A 346 2.67 21.49 21.35
C GLU A 346 4.20 21.50 21.40
N TYR A 347 4.79 22.61 21.87
CA TYR A 347 6.20 22.63 22.27
C TYR A 347 6.39 21.66 23.44
N ARG A 348 6.86 20.44 23.17
CA ARG A 348 7.42 19.58 24.21
C ARG A 348 8.83 20.06 24.54
N THR A 349 9.01 20.54 25.76
CA THR A 349 10.32 20.87 26.34
C THR A 349 11.19 19.60 26.36
N GLN A 350 11.99 19.37 25.32
CA GLN A 350 13.06 18.39 25.38
C GLN A 350 14.17 18.98 26.26
N THR A 351 14.25 18.54 27.51
CA THR A 351 15.49 18.62 28.28
C THR A 351 16.41 17.54 27.75
N SER A 352 17.24 17.88 26.78
CA SER A 352 18.45 17.14 26.43
C SER A 352 19.43 18.11 25.79
N GLU A 353 20.48 18.44 26.55
CA GLU A 353 21.65 19.16 26.05
C GLU A 353 22.26 18.37 24.89
N VAL A 354 22.12 18.87 23.67
CA VAL A 354 23.09 18.62 22.60
C VAL A 354 23.31 19.95 21.88
N THR A 355 24.58 20.34 21.88
CA THR A 355 25.15 21.57 21.34
C THR A 355 24.77 21.84 19.89
N ASP A 356 24.33 23.08 19.66
CA ASP A 356 24.24 23.76 18.36
C ASP A 356 25.50 23.58 17.51
N THR A 357 25.31 23.23 16.23
CA THR A 357 26.08 23.82 15.13
C THR A 357 25.32 23.73 13.80
N PHE A 358 25.03 24.91 13.23
CA PHE A 358 24.53 25.23 11.87
C PHE A 358 23.12 24.71 11.53
N GLY A 359 22.12 25.51 11.16
CA GLY A 359 22.13 26.83 10.54
C GLY A 359 21.24 26.82 9.30
N ASN A 360 19.92 26.77 9.48
CA ASN A 360 18.89 27.37 8.61
C ASN A 360 17.51 27.12 9.24
N SER A 361 16.85 28.18 9.71
CA SER A 361 15.45 28.13 10.13
C SER A 361 14.58 28.03 8.88
N GLU A 362 14.23 26.81 8.47
CA GLU A 362 13.21 26.60 7.45
C GLU A 362 11.85 27.06 7.99
N ASN A 363 11.11 27.78 7.14
CA ASN A 363 9.78 28.26 7.47
C ASN A 363 8.83 27.04 7.61
N PRO A 364 8.00 26.90 8.65
CA PRO A 364 7.06 25.78 8.79
C PRO A 364 6.16 25.60 7.55
N PHE A 365 5.90 26.68 6.81
CA PHE A 365 5.15 26.65 5.54
C PHE A 365 5.96 26.09 4.35
N SER A 366 7.29 26.18 4.35
CA SER A 366 8.15 25.55 3.33
C SER A 366 8.34 24.05 3.59
N SER A 367 8.36 23.62 4.86
CA SER A 367 8.34 22.20 5.23
C SER A 367 7.00 21.52 4.95
N PHE A 368 5.89 22.27 4.98
CA PHE A 368 4.55 21.79 4.65
C PHE A 368 4.36 21.53 3.15
N THR A 369 4.95 22.37 2.29
CA THR A 369 4.91 22.21 0.83
C THR A 369 5.80 21.04 0.39
N SER A 370 7.02 20.96 0.92
CA SER A 370 7.91 19.82 0.67
C SER A 370 7.35 18.48 1.16
N PHE A 371 6.50 18.45 2.20
CA PHE A 371 5.88 17.23 2.69
C PHE A 371 4.96 16.53 1.67
N PHE A 372 4.16 17.30 0.93
CA PHE A 372 3.30 16.73 -0.13
C PHE A 372 4.08 16.43 -1.42
N ASP A 373 5.22 17.10 -1.64
CA ASP A 373 6.15 16.81 -2.72
C ASP A 373 6.98 15.54 -2.46
N GLU A 374 7.27 15.23 -1.19
CA GLU A 374 7.98 14.02 -0.74
C GLU A 374 7.07 12.81 -0.54
N LEU A 375 5.75 13.02 -0.45
CA LEU A 375 4.80 11.92 -0.49
C LEU A 375 4.88 11.29 -1.88
N PRO A 376 5.06 9.97 -1.98
CA PRO A 376 5.15 9.27 -3.25
C PRO A 376 3.78 9.20 -3.95
N LEU A 377 3.27 10.35 -4.34
CA LEU A 377 2.20 10.50 -5.29
C LEU A 377 2.85 10.31 -6.66
N MET A 378 2.38 9.29 -7.39
CA MET A 378 2.79 8.92 -8.75
C MET A 378 2.39 9.98 -9.79
N MET A 379 2.61 11.25 -9.46
CA MET A 379 1.92 12.43 -9.97
C MET A 379 2.85 13.44 -10.60
N VAL A 380 4.10 13.05 -10.86
CA VAL A 380 5.05 13.90 -11.57
C VAL A 380 4.95 13.62 -13.07
N ASP A 381 4.36 14.61 -13.75
CA ASP A 381 4.41 14.96 -15.18
C ASP A 381 3.62 14.16 -16.22
N THR A 382 2.71 14.88 -16.89
CA THR A 382 2.81 15.19 -18.34
C THR A 382 1.86 16.36 -18.71
N ASP A 383 2.41 17.36 -19.42
CA ASP A 383 1.82 18.63 -19.89
C ASP A 383 1.63 19.77 -18.86
N THR A 384 2.74 20.46 -18.59
CA THR A 384 2.91 21.71 -17.81
C THR A 384 2.13 22.93 -18.33
N THR A 385 1.17 22.75 -19.23
CA THR A 385 0.32 23.84 -19.72
C THR A 385 -1.18 23.60 -19.50
N ILE A 386 -1.60 22.42 -19.03
CA ILE A 386 -3.02 22.09 -18.81
C ILE A 386 -3.30 21.52 -17.41
N PHE A 387 -2.35 20.81 -16.78
CA PHE A 387 -2.38 20.49 -15.36
C PHE A 387 -0.95 20.54 -14.81
N PRO A 388 -0.55 21.65 -14.19
CA PRO A 388 0.78 21.78 -13.64
C PRO A 388 0.95 20.88 -12.40
N SER A 389 2.21 20.62 -12.05
CA SER A 389 2.57 19.98 -10.80
C SER A 389 1.95 20.73 -9.61
N LEU A 390 1.86 20.10 -8.44
CA LEU A 390 1.40 20.76 -7.21
C LEU A 390 2.20 22.07 -6.91
N MET A 391 3.33 22.31 -7.57
CA MET A 391 4.16 23.51 -7.45
C MET A 391 3.73 24.72 -8.31
N ASP A 392 3.11 24.57 -9.49
CA ASP A 392 3.01 25.74 -10.40
C ASP A 392 1.82 26.69 -10.11
N TYR A 393 1.01 26.42 -9.09
CA TYR A 393 -0.08 27.30 -8.62
C TYR A 393 0.15 27.88 -7.21
N TRP A 394 1.41 27.99 -6.77
CA TRP A 394 1.75 28.69 -5.52
C TRP A 394 2.08 30.18 -5.78
N PRO A 395 1.51 31.14 -5.02
CA PRO A 395 1.82 32.55 -5.20
C PRO A 395 3.28 32.82 -4.84
N GLN A 396 4.07 33.27 -5.82
CA GLN A 396 5.32 33.98 -5.54
C GLN A 396 4.94 35.24 -4.77
N GLY A 397 5.32 35.29 -3.49
CA GLY A 397 5.15 36.50 -2.69
C GLY A 397 5.88 37.65 -3.37
N ASP A 398 5.16 38.76 -3.54
CA ASP A 398 5.71 40.05 -3.97
C ASP A 398 6.97 40.37 -3.16
N GLN A 399 8.13 40.31 -3.78
CA GLN A 399 9.29 41.06 -3.33
C GLN A 399 9.09 42.52 -3.74
N SER A 400 8.32 43.25 -2.94
CA SER A 400 8.33 44.71 -2.92
C SER A 400 8.47 45.23 -1.49
N MET A 401 9.66 45.05 -0.91
CA MET A 401 10.46 46.11 -0.25
C MET A 401 11.77 45.54 0.29
#